data_AF-A0A1V9ZM00-F1
#
_entry.id   AF-A0A1V9ZM00-F1
#
_cell.length_a   1.000
_cell.length_b   1.000
_cell.length_c   1.000
_cell.angle_alpha   90.00
_cell.angle_beta   90.00
_cell.angle_gamma   90.00
#
_symmetry.space_group_name_H-M   'P 1'
#
loop_
_entity.id
_entity.type
_entity.pdbx_description
1 polymer ?
#
loop_
_entity_poly.entity_id
_entity_poly.type
_entity_poly.pdbx_seq_one_letter_code
_entity_poly.pdbx_strand_id
1 'polypeptide(L)'
;MAKFMGLSFILNTKDMHERAAKEDILRTSNLLVNLNLPHPVLPSLQAMSQAPLLLRPTLADAINTATVRRRLAIERRNAKRNIPSKASSVSPPNEPLLIHVKNTKNRVSAAAYREKRDKKLSVILAEIARLEQAHPDMAHRPFVPAKKVKSEQLPTESKEEYRRRTNRESAAGSRQLQQEKLRHYTRELARLRNSQP
;
A
#
# COMPACT_ATOMS: atom_id res chain seq x y z
N MET A 1 16.06 42.38 -25.52
CA MET A 1 15.09 42.22 -24.40
C MET A 1 14.38 40.88 -24.52
N ALA A 2 14.76 39.88 -23.72
CA ALA A 2 14.14 38.55 -23.72
C ALA A 2 13.08 38.47 -22.62
N LYS A 3 11.80 38.29 -23.01
CA LYS A 3 10.67 38.13 -22.08
C LYS A 3 10.58 36.67 -21.60
N PHE A 4 10.45 36.54 -20.28
CA PHE A 4 10.30 35.33 -19.48
C PHE A 4 8.98 34.60 -19.84
N MET A 5 9.06 33.46 -20.54
CA MET A 5 7.91 32.58 -20.86
C MET A 5 8.07 31.20 -20.17
N GLY A 6 8.28 31.19 -18.85
CA GLY A 6 8.66 29.98 -18.09
C GLY A 6 7.78 29.60 -16.90
N LEU A 7 6.76 30.40 -16.53
CA LEU A 7 6.02 30.19 -15.28
C LEU A 7 4.60 29.60 -15.47
N SER A 8 4.02 29.69 -16.67
CA SER A 8 2.65 29.25 -16.92
C SER A 8 2.51 27.73 -17.12
N PHE A 9 3.59 27.03 -17.50
CA PHE A 9 3.55 25.59 -17.79
C PHE A 9 3.72 24.72 -16.53
N ILE A 10 4.36 25.25 -15.49
CA ILE A 10 4.63 24.52 -14.23
C ILE A 10 3.41 24.50 -13.31
N LEU A 11 2.50 25.48 -13.43
CA LEU A 11 1.28 25.54 -12.63
C LEU A 11 0.19 24.57 -13.13
N ASN A 12 0.16 24.27 -14.44
CA ASN A 12 -0.89 23.42 -15.02
C ASN A 12 -0.65 21.91 -14.80
N THR A 13 0.60 21.50 -14.58
CA THR A 13 0.94 20.09 -14.29
C THR A 13 0.60 19.68 -12.86
N LYS A 14 0.62 20.61 -11.90
CA LYS A 14 0.19 20.35 -10.51
C LYS A 14 -1.29 19.98 -10.44
N ASP A 15 -2.15 20.72 -11.14
CA ASP A 15 -3.60 20.47 -11.18
C ASP A 15 -3.96 19.16 -11.88
N MET A 16 -3.24 18.80 -12.95
CA MET A 16 -3.45 17.53 -13.66
C MET A 16 -3.02 16.31 -12.82
N HIS A 17 -1.88 16.39 -12.14
CA HIS A 17 -1.46 15.34 -11.20
C HIS A 17 -2.39 15.24 -9.99
N GLU A 18 -2.98 16.34 -9.55
CA GLU A 18 -3.95 16.35 -8.46
C GLU A 18 -5.30 15.76 -8.89
N ARG A 19 -5.76 16.04 -10.12
CA ARG A 19 -6.98 15.43 -10.69
C ARG A 19 -6.80 13.93 -10.94
N ALA A 20 -5.68 13.51 -11.54
CA ALA A 20 -5.37 12.09 -11.73
C ALA A 20 -5.26 11.35 -10.38
N ALA A 21 -4.64 11.97 -9.37
CA ALA A 21 -4.59 11.41 -8.02
C ALA A 21 -5.97 11.36 -7.34
N LYS A 22 -6.86 12.33 -7.60
CA LYS A 22 -8.25 12.33 -7.11
C LYS A 22 -9.09 11.23 -7.75
N GLU A 23 -8.93 10.98 -9.05
CA GLU A 23 -9.60 9.88 -9.74
C GLU A 23 -9.11 8.49 -9.28
N ASP A 24 -7.80 8.32 -9.07
CA ASP A 24 -7.23 7.09 -8.51
C ASP A 24 -7.68 6.83 -7.06
N ILE A 25 -7.86 7.89 -6.26
CA ILE A 25 -8.44 7.79 -4.91
C ILE A 25 -9.91 7.35 -5.01
N LEU A 26 -10.70 7.91 -5.92
CA LEU A 26 -12.10 7.49 -6.12
C LEU A 26 -12.21 6.02 -6.57
N ARG A 27 -11.32 5.56 -7.45
CA ARG A 27 -11.26 4.16 -7.90
C ARG A 27 -10.86 3.20 -6.78
N THR A 28 -9.83 3.53 -6.02
CA THR A 28 -9.32 2.68 -4.93
C THR A 28 -10.19 2.69 -3.67
N SER A 29 -10.92 3.78 -3.41
CA SER A 29 -11.90 3.86 -2.32
C SER A 29 -13.14 3.02 -2.62
N ASN A 30 -13.66 3.06 -3.85
CA ASN A 30 -14.79 2.22 -4.26
C ASN A 30 -14.44 0.72 -4.31
N LEU A 31 -13.20 0.36 -4.68
CA LEU A 31 -12.74 -1.05 -4.63
C LEU A 31 -12.60 -1.58 -3.20
N LEU A 32 -12.26 -0.73 -2.21
CA LEU A 32 -12.09 -1.14 -0.82
C LEU A 32 -13.41 -1.17 -0.02
N VAL A 33 -14.45 -0.47 -0.47
CA VAL A 33 -15.81 -0.54 0.12
C VAL A 33 -16.52 -1.85 -0.29
N ASN A 34 -16.17 -2.43 -1.44
CA ASN A 34 -16.84 -3.61 -1.99
C ASN A 34 -16.23 -4.97 -1.59
N LEU A 35 -15.20 -5.01 -0.73
CA LEU A 35 -14.55 -6.27 -0.31
C LEU A 35 -15.11 -6.87 0.98
N ASN A 36 -16.15 -6.28 1.60
CA ASN A 36 -16.69 -6.71 2.90
C ASN A 36 -18.22 -6.89 2.96
N LEU A 37 -18.90 -7.10 1.82
CA LEU A 37 -20.31 -7.54 1.84
C LEU A 37 -20.48 -8.86 1.08
N PRO A 38 -21.21 -9.86 1.62
CA PRO A 38 -21.67 -10.98 0.82
C PRO A 38 -22.60 -10.45 -0.27
N HIS A 39 -22.42 -10.94 -1.51
CA HIS A 39 -23.27 -10.62 -2.65
C HIS A 39 -24.77 -10.70 -2.29
N PRO A 40 -25.54 -9.62 -2.49
CA PRO A 40 -26.93 -9.79 -2.84
C PRO A 40 -27.07 -9.75 -4.35
N VAL A 41 -27.74 -10.78 -4.85
CA VAL A 41 -28.29 -10.95 -6.19
C VAL A 41 -28.81 -9.63 -6.75
N LEU A 42 -28.41 -9.28 -7.97
CA LEU A 42 -28.95 -8.15 -8.73
C LEU A 42 -30.43 -8.39 -9.06
N PRO A 43 -31.38 -7.50 -8.70
CA PRO A 43 -32.60 -7.35 -9.46
C PRO A 43 -32.40 -6.26 -10.53
N SER A 44 -32.74 -6.63 -11.76
CA SER A 44 -32.95 -5.74 -12.91
C SER A 44 -33.79 -4.51 -12.52
N LEU A 45 -33.38 -3.32 -12.96
CA LEU A 45 -34.21 -2.11 -12.88
C LEU A 45 -34.19 -1.33 -14.20
N GLN A 46 -35.10 -1.73 -15.08
CA GLN A 46 -35.89 -0.78 -15.84
C GLN A 46 -36.83 -0.07 -14.85
N ALA A 47 -36.53 1.17 -14.47
CA ALA A 47 -37.50 2.12 -13.93
C ALA A 47 -36.86 3.51 -13.86
N MET A 48 -37.29 4.39 -14.76
CA MET A 48 -37.09 5.83 -14.63
C MET A 48 -37.92 6.36 -13.45
N SER A 49 -37.36 7.22 -12.60
CA SER A 49 -38.06 8.40 -12.07
C SER A 49 -37.16 9.16 -11.09
N GLN A 50 -36.82 10.39 -11.48
CA GLN A 50 -36.51 11.57 -10.66
C GLN A 50 -35.96 11.36 -9.24
N ALA A 51 -34.64 11.56 -9.08
CA ALA A 51 -34.04 11.82 -7.77
C ALA A 51 -33.57 13.28 -7.71
N PRO A 52 -33.81 14.02 -6.60
CA PRO A 52 -33.33 15.38 -6.45
C PRO A 52 -31.80 15.39 -6.48
N LEU A 53 -31.22 16.49 -6.97
CA LEU A 53 -29.77 16.73 -6.95
C LEU A 53 -29.26 16.79 -5.51
N LEU A 54 -29.09 15.63 -4.89
CA LEU A 54 -28.40 15.50 -3.61
C LEU A 54 -26.95 15.91 -3.85
N LEU A 55 -26.60 17.06 -3.28
CA LEU A 55 -25.22 17.55 -3.15
C LEU A 55 -24.31 16.38 -2.80
N ARG A 56 -23.53 15.95 -3.80
CA ARG A 56 -22.54 14.90 -3.63
C ARG A 56 -21.57 15.40 -2.56
N PRO A 57 -21.43 14.75 -1.39
CA PRO A 57 -20.54 15.21 -0.35
C PRO A 57 -19.14 15.35 -0.92
N THR A 58 -18.50 16.49 -0.66
CA THR A 58 -17.15 16.70 -1.19
C THR A 58 -16.20 15.70 -0.54
N LEU A 59 -15.12 15.33 -1.21
CA LEU A 59 -14.11 14.42 -0.67
C LEU A 59 -13.57 14.89 0.70
N ALA A 60 -13.48 16.21 0.89
CA ALA A 60 -13.11 16.81 2.17
C ALA A 60 -14.12 16.46 3.27
N ASP A 61 -15.42 16.51 2.98
CA ASP A 61 -16.49 16.18 3.93
C ASP A 61 -16.50 14.69 4.30
N ALA A 62 -16.30 13.81 3.32
CA ALA A 62 -16.22 12.37 3.54
C ALA A 62 -14.99 11.97 4.40
N ILE A 63 -13.82 12.58 4.14
CA ILE A 63 -12.63 12.33 4.95
C ILE A 63 -12.77 12.94 6.35
N ASN A 64 -13.37 14.12 6.47
CA ASN A 64 -13.60 14.78 7.74
C ASN A 64 -14.54 13.96 8.63
N THR A 65 -15.68 13.51 8.09
CA THR A 65 -16.63 12.65 8.82
C THR A 65 -16.02 11.31 9.25
N ALA A 66 -15.23 10.65 8.39
CA ALA A 66 -14.52 9.42 8.75
C ALA A 66 -13.47 9.64 9.85
N THR A 67 -12.75 10.77 9.79
CA THR A 67 -11.75 11.16 10.79
C THR A 67 -12.39 11.48 12.13
N VAL A 68 -13.51 12.21 12.14
CA VAL A 68 -14.30 12.52 13.34
C VAL A 68 -14.85 11.23 13.97
N ARG A 69 -15.44 10.32 13.19
CA ARG A 69 -15.91 9.01 13.69
C ARG A 69 -14.78 8.20 14.31
N ARG A 70 -13.60 8.18 13.67
CA ARG A 70 -12.42 7.48 14.17
C ARG A 70 -11.92 8.11 15.48
N ARG A 71 -11.87 9.43 15.58
CA ARG A 71 -11.49 10.15 16.80
C ARG A 71 -12.41 9.79 17.97
N LEU A 72 -13.72 9.88 17.76
CA LEU A 72 -14.72 9.54 18.77
C LEU A 72 -14.62 8.06 19.21
N ALA A 73 -14.37 7.12 18.28
CA ALA A 73 -14.18 5.72 18.62
C ALA A 73 -12.91 5.48 19.47
N ILE A 74 -11.82 6.19 19.16
CA ILE A 74 -10.59 6.14 19.95
C ILE A 74 -10.81 6.72 21.34
N GLU A 75 -11.50 7.86 21.45
CA GLU A 75 -11.85 8.49 22.72
C GLU A 75 -12.69 7.56 23.58
N ARG A 76 -13.76 6.94 23.03
CA ARG A 76 -14.57 5.93 23.73
C ARG A 76 -13.74 4.73 24.20
N ARG A 77 -12.84 4.22 23.35
CA ARG A 77 -11.95 3.10 23.70
C ARG A 77 -10.98 3.50 24.83
N ASN A 78 -10.38 4.68 24.75
CA ASN A 78 -9.41 5.16 25.72
C ASN A 78 -10.07 5.43 27.07
N ALA A 79 -11.28 5.99 27.07
CA ALA A 79 -12.11 6.13 28.26
C ALA A 79 -12.39 4.77 28.92
N LYS A 80 -12.80 3.75 28.15
CA LYS A 80 -13.00 2.37 28.66
C LYS A 80 -11.72 1.75 29.23
N ARG A 81 -10.53 2.20 28.82
CA ARG A 81 -9.23 1.65 29.22
C ARG A 81 -8.47 2.54 30.21
N ASN A 82 -9.10 3.60 30.73
CA ASN A 82 -8.47 4.60 31.61
C ASN A 82 -7.13 5.12 31.07
N ILE A 83 -7.01 5.28 29.75
CA ILE A 83 -5.82 5.85 29.13
C ILE A 83 -5.95 7.38 29.25
N PRO A 84 -5.01 8.07 29.93
CA PRO A 84 -5.10 9.51 30.11
C PRO A 84 -5.09 10.22 28.75
N SER A 85 -6.08 11.08 28.55
CA SER A 85 -6.18 11.92 27.36
C SER A 85 -5.06 12.96 27.41
N LYS A 86 -4.10 12.90 26.48
CA LYS A 86 -3.18 14.02 26.26
C LYS A 86 -4.01 15.16 25.67
N ALA A 87 -4.32 16.16 26.48
CA ALA A 87 -5.01 17.36 26.03
C ALA A 87 -4.26 17.99 24.84
N SER A 88 -5.00 18.15 23.74
CA SER A 88 -4.81 19.12 22.65
C SER A 88 -3.40 19.66 22.40
N SER A 89 -2.64 18.99 21.53
CA SER A 89 -2.00 19.75 20.46
C SER A 89 -3.02 19.89 19.35
N VAL A 90 -3.60 21.08 19.18
CA VAL A 90 -4.51 21.37 18.06
C VAL A 90 -3.69 21.19 16.77
N SER A 91 -3.84 20.03 16.13
CA SER A 91 -3.29 19.78 14.80
C SER A 91 -3.86 20.85 13.87
N PRO A 92 -3.04 21.57 13.08
CA PRO A 92 -3.53 22.59 12.17
C PRO A 92 -4.64 22.03 11.26
N PRO A 93 -5.60 22.87 10.83
CA PRO A 93 -6.86 22.43 10.21
C PRO A 93 -6.72 21.51 8.98
N ASN A 94 -5.53 21.47 8.36
CA ASN A 94 -5.24 20.66 7.17
C ASN A 94 -4.33 19.43 7.42
N GLU A 95 -3.78 19.25 8.61
CA GLU A 95 -2.88 18.12 8.93
C GLU A 95 -3.54 16.73 8.75
N PRO A 96 -4.81 16.50 9.14
CA PRO A 96 -5.43 15.19 9.00
C PRO A 96 -5.60 14.77 7.53
N LEU A 97 -5.94 15.75 6.66
CA LEU A 97 -6.10 15.53 5.22
C LEU A 97 -4.76 15.19 4.57
N LEU A 98 -3.69 15.91 4.91
CA LEU A 98 -2.35 15.67 4.36
C LEU A 98 -1.80 14.30 4.75
N ILE A 99 -1.99 13.89 6.01
CA ILE A 99 -1.59 12.55 6.48
C ILE A 99 -2.38 11.46 5.75
N HIS A 100 -3.68 11.64 5.55
CA HIS A 100 -4.52 10.69 4.81
C HIS A 100 -4.07 10.52 3.35
N VAL A 101 -3.79 11.63 2.65
CA VAL A 101 -3.29 11.62 1.28
C VAL A 101 -1.94 10.90 1.18
N LYS A 102 -0.99 11.21 2.07
CA LYS A 102 0.32 10.55 2.12
C LYS A 102 0.21 9.05 2.35
N ASN A 103 -0.62 8.63 3.31
CA ASN A 103 -0.84 7.21 3.61
C ASN A 103 -1.50 6.47 2.44
N THR A 104 -2.44 7.12 1.75
CA THR A 104 -3.11 6.55 0.58
C THR A 104 -2.13 6.36 -0.56
N LYS A 105 -1.32 7.38 -0.90
CA LYS A 105 -0.27 7.28 -1.92
C LYS A 105 0.73 6.16 -1.60
N ASN A 106 1.18 6.07 -0.34
CA ASN A 106 2.08 5.01 0.11
C ASN A 106 1.45 3.61 0.01
N ARG A 107 0.14 3.48 0.27
CA ARG A 107 -0.57 2.20 0.15
C ARG A 107 -0.65 1.76 -1.31
N VAL A 108 -1.03 2.67 -2.21
CA VAL A 108 -1.13 2.39 -3.65
C VAL A 108 0.25 2.05 -4.22
N SER A 109 1.28 2.85 -3.92
CA SER A 109 2.63 2.56 -4.41
C SER A 109 3.20 1.25 -3.86
N ALA A 110 2.93 0.93 -2.59
CA ALA A 110 3.32 -0.35 -2.00
C ALA A 110 2.58 -1.53 -2.64
N ALA A 111 1.30 -1.39 -3.00
CA ALA A 111 0.54 -2.41 -3.70
C ALA A 111 1.10 -2.67 -5.11
N ALA A 112 1.30 -1.61 -5.90
CA ALA A 112 1.88 -1.70 -7.23
C ALA A 112 3.29 -2.32 -7.22
N TYR A 113 4.11 -1.98 -6.22
CA TYR A 113 5.42 -2.59 -6.02
C TYR A 113 5.33 -4.11 -5.77
N ARG A 114 4.41 -4.54 -4.90
CA ARG A 114 4.19 -5.97 -4.60
C ARG A 114 3.72 -6.71 -5.85
N GLU A 115 2.75 -6.17 -6.56
CA GLU A 115 2.21 -6.76 -7.79
C GLU A 115 3.31 -6.94 -8.86
N LYS A 116 4.09 -5.88 -9.13
CA LYS A 116 5.19 -5.96 -10.11
C LYS A 116 6.22 -7.02 -9.75
N ARG A 117 6.58 -7.10 -8.46
CA ARG A 117 7.52 -8.11 -7.94
C ARG A 117 6.95 -9.52 -8.07
N ASP A 118 5.71 -9.72 -7.66
CA ASP A 118 5.07 -11.04 -7.63
C ASP A 118 4.83 -11.55 -9.05
N LYS A 119 4.46 -10.67 -9.99
CA LYS A 119 4.40 -10.97 -11.42
C LYS A 119 5.75 -11.44 -11.96
N LYS A 120 6.84 -10.73 -11.64
CA LYS A 120 8.19 -11.12 -12.06
C LYS A 120 8.58 -12.50 -11.50
N LEU A 121 8.30 -12.75 -10.23
CA LEU A 121 8.59 -14.03 -9.61
C LEU A 121 7.76 -15.16 -10.22
N SER A 122 6.47 -14.91 -10.49
CA SER A 122 5.57 -15.87 -11.14
C SER A 122 6.06 -16.28 -12.53
N VAL A 123 6.54 -15.34 -13.34
CA VAL A 123 7.09 -15.63 -14.68
C VAL A 123 8.33 -16.53 -14.57
N ILE A 124 9.22 -16.23 -13.63
CA ILE A 124 10.44 -17.04 -13.42
C ILE A 124 10.08 -18.47 -12.98
N LEU A 125 9.17 -18.61 -12.02
CA LEU A 125 8.76 -19.93 -11.52
C LEU A 125 8.02 -20.75 -12.58
N ALA A 126 7.18 -20.11 -13.39
CA ALA A 126 6.49 -20.78 -14.50
C ALA A 126 7.48 -21.32 -15.54
N GLU A 127 8.52 -20.54 -15.87
CA GLU A 127 9.56 -20.98 -16.80
C GLU A 127 10.42 -22.11 -16.22
N ILE A 128 10.77 -22.04 -14.93
CA ILE A 128 11.45 -23.14 -14.24
C ILE A 128 10.60 -24.42 -14.33
N ALA A 129 9.31 -24.34 -14.01
CA ALA A 129 8.41 -25.49 -14.08
C ALA A 129 8.31 -26.07 -15.49
N ARG A 130 8.29 -25.20 -16.53
CA ARG A 130 8.31 -25.64 -17.93
C ARG A 130 9.59 -26.41 -18.27
N LEU A 131 10.75 -25.93 -17.82
CA LEU A 131 12.03 -26.59 -18.05
C LEU A 131 12.11 -27.93 -17.31
N GLU A 132 11.61 -27.99 -16.08
CA GLU A 132 11.54 -29.23 -15.29
C GLU A 132 10.62 -30.27 -15.91
N GLN A 133 9.52 -29.85 -16.52
CA GLN A 133 8.63 -30.75 -17.27
C GLN A 133 9.30 -31.32 -18.53
N ALA A 134 10.09 -30.50 -19.24
CA ALA A 134 10.81 -30.94 -20.43
C ALA A 134 12.03 -31.81 -20.08
N HIS A 135 12.66 -31.56 -18.93
CA HIS A 135 13.86 -32.26 -18.45
C HIS A 135 13.69 -32.64 -16.96
N PRO A 136 13.00 -33.76 -16.66
CA PRO A 136 12.69 -34.16 -15.29
C PRO A 136 13.91 -34.33 -14.38
N ASP A 137 15.07 -34.65 -14.97
CA ASP A 137 16.33 -34.84 -14.24
C ASP A 137 16.94 -33.51 -13.76
N MET A 138 16.42 -32.38 -14.24
CA MET A 138 16.93 -31.04 -13.97
C MET A 138 16.04 -30.27 -12.99
N ALA A 139 15.97 -30.72 -11.73
CA ALA A 139 15.22 -30.02 -10.69
C ALA A 139 15.92 -28.74 -10.20
N HIS A 140 15.13 -27.72 -9.85
CA HIS A 140 15.62 -26.51 -9.18
C HIS A 140 15.73 -26.70 -7.67
N ARG A 141 16.64 -25.95 -7.05
CA ARG A 141 16.79 -25.96 -5.59
C ARG A 141 15.77 -25.01 -4.95
N PRO A 142 15.01 -25.46 -3.93
CA PRO A 142 14.05 -24.58 -3.25
C PRO A 142 14.76 -23.45 -2.50
N PHE A 143 14.12 -22.28 -2.45
CA PHE A 143 14.63 -21.16 -1.66
C PHE A 143 14.34 -21.38 -0.17
N VAL A 144 15.39 -21.39 0.65
CA VAL A 144 15.30 -21.50 2.11
C VAL A 144 15.70 -20.17 2.76
N PRO A 145 14.76 -19.45 3.41
CA PRO A 145 15.06 -18.21 4.13
C PRO A 145 16.04 -18.41 5.29
N ALA A 146 17.00 -17.51 5.44
CA ALA A 146 17.81 -17.45 6.65
C ALA A 146 16.96 -17.03 7.86
N LYS A 147 17.19 -17.66 9.01
CA LYS A 147 16.52 -17.28 10.27
C LYS A 147 16.99 -15.89 10.69
N LYS A 148 16.04 -14.97 10.91
CA LYS A 148 16.34 -13.64 11.43
C LYS A 148 16.65 -13.71 12.93
N VAL A 149 17.80 -13.15 13.34
CA VAL A 149 18.14 -12.95 14.75
C VAL A 149 17.26 -11.84 15.34
N LYS A 150 16.71 -12.06 16.53
CA LYS A 150 15.92 -11.05 17.24
C LYS A 150 16.87 -10.00 17.79
N SER A 151 16.55 -8.73 17.57
CA SER A 151 17.31 -7.62 18.15
C SER A 151 16.93 -7.49 19.62
N GLU A 152 17.92 -7.35 20.50
CA GLU A 152 17.70 -7.10 21.92
C GLU A 152 17.43 -5.61 22.19
N GLN A 153 16.79 -5.32 23.33
CA GLN A 153 16.60 -3.95 23.78
C GLN A 153 17.89 -3.45 24.43
N LEU A 154 18.39 -2.31 23.97
CA LEU A 154 19.58 -1.65 24.50
C LEU A 154 19.28 -1.02 25.88
N PRO A 155 20.25 -1.01 26.81
CA PRO A 155 20.05 -0.40 28.14
C PRO A 155 19.70 1.09 28.10
N THR A 156 20.14 1.78 27.05
CA THR A 156 19.97 3.23 26.89
C THR A 156 18.70 3.63 26.13
N GLU A 157 17.93 2.67 25.58
CA GLU A 157 16.77 2.98 24.74
C GLU A 157 15.45 2.81 25.49
N SER A 158 14.52 3.75 25.27
CA SER A 158 13.15 3.61 25.74
C SER A 158 12.41 2.48 25.00
N LYS A 159 11.36 1.95 25.63
CA LYS A 159 10.51 0.91 25.02
C LYS A 159 9.94 1.32 23.66
N GLU A 160 9.64 2.60 23.48
CA GLU A 160 9.09 3.12 22.22
C GLU A 160 10.16 3.22 21.12
N GLU A 161 11.39 3.60 21.47
CA GLU A 161 12.52 3.63 20.53
C GLU A 161 12.90 2.23 20.08
N TYR A 162 12.97 1.29 21.02
CA TYR A 162 13.17 -0.13 20.71
C TYR A 162 12.13 -0.65 19.72
N ARG A 163 10.84 -0.35 19.95
CA ARG A 163 9.74 -0.75 19.06
C ARG A 163 9.88 -0.14 17.67
N ARG A 164 10.26 1.13 17.56
CA ARG A 164 10.45 1.81 16.26
C ARG A 164 11.64 1.21 15.51
N ARG A 165 12.76 0.99 16.19
CA ARG A 165 13.98 0.42 15.63
C ARG A 165 13.75 -1.00 15.12
N THR A 166 13.18 -1.88 15.93
CA THR A 166 12.89 -3.28 15.56
C THR A 166 11.90 -3.39 14.40
N ASN A 167 10.88 -2.52 14.34
CA ASN A 167 9.97 -2.46 13.18
C ASN A 167 10.71 -2.03 11.91
N ARG A 168 11.60 -1.03 12.00
CA ARG A 168 12.41 -0.59 10.86
C ARG A 168 13.33 -1.69 10.36
N GLU A 169 14.05 -2.37 11.25
CA GLU A 169 14.93 -3.49 10.93
C GLU A 169 14.16 -4.68 10.34
N SER A 170 12.95 -4.95 10.85
CA SER A 170 12.09 -6.01 10.32
C SER A 170 11.57 -5.70 8.93
N ALA A 171 11.18 -4.45 8.67
CA ALA A 171 10.80 -4.01 7.34
C ALA A 171 11.98 -4.07 6.35
N ALA A 172 13.19 -3.70 6.78
CA ALA A 172 14.39 -3.81 5.96
C ALA A 172 14.72 -5.27 5.63
N GLY A 173 14.78 -6.14 6.65
CA GLY A 173 15.04 -7.57 6.46
C GLY A 173 14.01 -8.26 5.56
N SER A 174 12.72 -7.90 5.68
CA SER A 174 11.67 -8.42 4.81
C SER A 174 11.90 -8.05 3.33
N ARG A 175 12.33 -6.81 3.05
CA ARG A 175 12.67 -6.37 1.68
C ARG A 175 13.91 -7.09 1.15
N GLN A 176 14.94 -7.26 1.99
CA GLN A 176 16.14 -8.00 1.62
C GLN A 176 15.81 -9.45 1.27
N LEU A 177 15.05 -10.14 2.10
CA LEU A 177 14.64 -11.53 1.85
C LEU A 177 13.86 -11.68 0.53
N GLN A 178 12.99 -10.70 0.20
CA GLN A 178 12.28 -10.69 -1.08
C GLN A 178 13.24 -10.56 -2.28
N GLN A 179 14.28 -9.72 -2.16
CA GLN A 179 15.30 -9.58 -3.20
C GLN A 179 16.16 -10.84 -3.32
N GLU A 180 16.55 -11.44 -2.21
CA GLU A 180 17.29 -12.70 -2.17
C GLU A 180 16.51 -13.83 -2.83
N LYS A 181 15.22 -13.99 -2.50
CA LYS A 181 14.33 -14.96 -3.15
C LYS A 181 14.30 -14.77 -4.66
N LEU A 182 14.12 -13.54 -5.13
CA LEU A 182 14.08 -13.25 -6.56
C LEU A 182 15.44 -13.55 -7.25
N ARG A 183 16.55 -13.15 -6.63
CA ARG A 183 17.91 -13.44 -7.12
C ARG A 183 18.18 -14.93 -7.20
N HIS A 184 17.77 -15.69 -6.17
CA HIS A 184 17.91 -17.15 -6.12
C HIS A 184 17.24 -17.81 -7.32
N TYR A 185 15.94 -17.57 -7.53
CA TYR A 185 15.22 -18.19 -8.64
C TYR A 185 15.70 -17.70 -10.01
N THR A 186 16.18 -16.46 -10.11
CA THR A 186 16.79 -15.96 -11.35
C THR A 186 18.06 -16.74 -11.69
N ARG A 187 18.90 -17.05 -10.69
CA ARG A 187 20.10 -17.87 -10.86
C ARG A 187 19.76 -19.31 -11.20
N GLU A 188 18.78 -19.90 -10.52
CA GLU A 188 18.32 -21.26 -10.83
C GLU A 188 17.79 -21.35 -12.26
N LEU A 189 17.00 -20.38 -12.71
CA LEU A 189 16.53 -20.32 -14.09
C LEU A 189 17.70 -20.24 -15.09
N ALA A 190 18.71 -19.41 -14.82
CA ALA A 190 19.90 -19.31 -15.67
C ALA A 190 20.69 -20.63 -15.70
N ARG A 191 20.86 -21.30 -14.55
CA ARG A 191 21.49 -22.62 -14.46
C ARG A 191 20.76 -23.65 -15.31
N LEU A 192 19.43 -23.71 -15.20
CA LEU A 192 18.62 -24.66 -15.96
C LEU A 192 18.71 -24.41 -17.47
N ARG A 193 18.68 -23.14 -17.90
CA ARG A 193 18.83 -22.76 -19.31
C ARG A 193 20.20 -23.12 -19.89
N ASN A 194 21.26 -22.97 -19.12
CA ASN A 194 22.63 -23.27 -19.56
C ASN A 194 22.96 -24.77 -19.52
N SER A 195 22.18 -25.56 -18.79
CA SER A 195 22.38 -27.01 -18.68
C SER A 195 21.49 -27.78 -19.66
N GLN A 196 20.81 -27.07 -20.58
CA GLN A 196 20.12 -27.68 -21.71
C GLN A 196 21.18 -28.23 -22.69
N PRO A 197 21.01 -29.46 -23.20
CA PRO A 197 21.88 -30.03 -24.22
C PRO A 197 21.79 -29.29 -25.57
#